data_AF-A0A6G3XFX1-F1
#
_entry.id   AF-A0A6G3XFX1-F1
#
_cell.length_a   1.000
_cell.length_b   1.000
_cell.length_c   1.000
_cell.angle_alpha   90.00
_cell.angle_beta   90.00
_cell.angle_gamma   90.00
#
_symmetry.space_group_name_H-M   'P 1'
#
loop_
_entity.id
_entity.type
_entity.pdbx_description
1 polymer ?
#
loop_
_entity_poly.entity_id
_entity_poly.type
_entity_poly.pdbx_seq_one_letter_code
_entity_poly.pdbx_strand_id
1 'polypeptide(L)'
;LLLAPDRAHPGGLAALLAAGGQVVDGPDGLGVLDLVVDGITGIGGRGGLREDATGLLHTVTRDRTPVLAVDLPSGVEADTGEVHGDAVRADATVTFG
;
A
#
# COMPACT_ATOMS: atom_id res chain seq x y z
N LEU A 1 -3.65 -0.14 -7.95
CA LEU A 1 -2.53 0.69 -8.44
C LEU A 1 -1.23 -0.06 -8.24
N LEU A 2 -0.36 -0.09 -9.24
CA LEU A 2 0.93 -0.78 -9.16
C LEU A 2 2.09 0.21 -9.35
N LEU A 3 2.69 0.65 -8.23
CA LEU A 3 3.75 1.67 -8.23
C LEU A 3 5.10 1.16 -8.72
N ALA A 4 5.39 -0.12 -8.53
CA ALA A 4 6.66 -0.74 -8.87
C ALA A 4 6.44 -2.11 -9.54
N PRO A 5 6.09 -2.14 -10.84
CA PRO A 5 5.74 -3.37 -11.54
C PRO A 5 6.87 -4.42 -11.50
N ASP A 6 8.13 -3.99 -11.58
CA ASP A 6 9.29 -4.88 -11.52
C ASP A 6 9.51 -5.54 -10.15
N ARG A 7 8.86 -5.02 -9.10
CA ARG A 7 8.91 -5.57 -7.74
C ARG A 7 7.63 -6.32 -7.35
N ALA A 8 6.64 -6.36 -8.24
CA ALA A 8 5.40 -7.08 -8.00
C ALA A 8 5.69 -8.59 -7.91
N HIS A 9 5.12 -9.26 -6.91
CA HIS A 9 5.21 -10.71 -6.84
C HIS A 9 4.50 -11.34 -8.06
N PRO A 10 5.20 -12.05 -8.96
CA PRO A 10 4.64 -12.46 -10.25
C PRO A 10 3.38 -13.32 -10.12
N GLY A 11 3.42 -14.29 -9.19
CA GLY A 11 2.26 -15.16 -8.93
C GLY A 11 1.07 -14.41 -8.32
N GLY A 12 1.34 -13.38 -7.51
CA GLY A 12 0.28 -12.57 -6.89
C GLY A 12 -0.41 -11.68 -7.91
N LEU A 13 0.38 -11.05 -8.79
CA LEU A 13 -0.14 -10.26 -9.90
C LEU A 13 -0.95 -11.13 -10.88
N ALA A 14 -0.44 -12.30 -11.25
CA ALA A 14 -1.18 -13.22 -12.13
C ALA A 14 -2.52 -13.65 -11.51
N ALA A 15 -2.54 -13.95 -10.20
CA ALA A 15 -3.77 -14.29 -9.50
C ALA A 15 -4.77 -13.13 -9.46
N LEU A 16 -4.31 -11.90 -9.20
CA LEU A 16 -5.14 -10.69 -9.24
C LEU A 16 -5.82 -10.54 -10.61
N LEU A 17 -5.04 -10.62 -11.69
CA LEU A 17 -5.55 -10.50 -13.05
C LEU A 17 -6.53 -11.62 -13.40
N ALA A 18 -6.23 -12.87 -13.01
CA ALA A 18 -7.12 -14.00 -13.22
C ALA A 18 -8.46 -13.88 -12.47
N ALA A 19 -8.47 -13.20 -11.32
CA ALA A 19 -9.67 -12.89 -10.56
C ALA A 19 -10.47 -11.69 -11.14
N GLY A 20 -10.02 -11.10 -12.25
CA GLY A 20 -10.66 -9.92 -12.86
C GLY A 20 -10.19 -8.58 -12.28
N GLY A 21 -9.16 -8.59 -11.42
CA GLY A 21 -8.51 -7.38 -10.94
C GLY A 21 -7.80 -6.62 -12.06
N GLN A 22 -7.62 -5.32 -11.85
CA GLN A 22 -7.00 -4.42 -12.81
C GLN A 22 -5.72 -3.80 -12.25
N VAL A 23 -4.74 -3.60 -13.13
CA VAL A 23 -3.58 -2.76 -12.85
C VAL A 23 -3.84 -1.40 -13.47
N VAL A 24 -3.64 -0.37 -12.66
CA VAL A 24 -3.67 1.04 -13.10
C VAL A 24 -2.33 1.66 -12.73
N ASP A 25 -1.89 2.62 -13.56
CA ASP A 25 -0.59 3.29 -13.43
C ASP A 25 -0.64 4.52 -12.50
N GLY A 26 -1.83 4.99 -12.14
CA GLY A 26 -2.02 6.12 -11.23
C GLY A 26 -3.38 6.11 -10.54
N PRO A 27 -3.61 7.05 -9.61
CA PRO A 27 -4.90 7.20 -8.94
C PRO A 27 -5.97 7.89 -9.80
N ASP A 28 -5.58 8.45 -10.95
CA ASP A 28 -6.48 9.19 -11.82
C ASP A 28 -7.64 8.31 -12.30
N GLY A 29 -8.86 8.78 -12.08
CA GLY A 29 -10.08 8.08 -12.51
C GLY A 29 -10.55 6.96 -11.58
N LEU A 30 -9.92 6.73 -10.42
CA LEU A 30 -10.34 5.69 -9.47
C LEU A 30 -11.70 5.95 -8.78
N GLY A 31 -12.29 7.13 -8.94
CA GLY A 31 -13.57 7.47 -8.32
C GLY A 31 -13.50 7.42 -6.79
N VAL A 32 -14.65 7.23 -6.14
CA VAL A 32 -14.71 7.02 -4.69
C VAL A 32 -14.32 5.58 -4.38
N LEU A 33 -13.36 5.41 -3.47
CA LEU A 33 -12.91 4.10 -3.00
C LEU A 33 -13.59 3.76 -1.67
N ASP A 34 -14.11 2.53 -1.56
CA ASP A 34 -14.71 2.02 -0.31
C ASP A 34 -13.66 1.48 0.67
N LEU A 35 -12.50 1.04 0.16
CA LEU A 35 -11.41 0.47 0.94
C LEU A 35 -10.09 0.61 0.19
N VAL A 36 -9.02 0.95 0.91
CA VAL A 36 -7.65 0.86 0.43
C VAL A 36 -6.93 -0.26 1.17
N VAL A 37 -6.27 -1.13 0.42
CA VAL A 37 -5.40 -2.16 0.97
C VAL A 37 -3.95 -1.74 0.75
N ASP A 38 -3.24 -1.49 1.85
CA ASP A 38 -1.82 -1.17 1.84
C ASP A 38 -0.99 -2.46 1.87
N GLY A 39 -0.28 -2.70 0.78
CA GLY A 39 0.71 -3.77 0.62
C GLY A 39 1.99 -3.27 -0.04
N ILE A 40 2.32 -1.99 0.14
CA ILE A 40 3.46 -1.33 -0.51
C ILE A 40 4.79 -1.82 0.09
N THR A 41 4.85 -1.95 1.41
CA THR A 41 6.00 -2.52 2.15
C THR A 41 5.51 -3.39 3.31
N GLY A 42 5.95 -4.66 3.38
CA GLY A 42 5.81 -5.52 4.57
C GLY A 42 7.09 -5.53 5.43
N ILE A 43 7.42 -6.64 6.10
CA ILE A 43 8.62 -6.87 6.94
C ILE A 43 9.98 -6.48 6.32
N GLY A 44 10.05 -6.32 4.99
CA GLY A 44 11.25 -5.87 4.28
C GLY A 44 11.37 -4.34 4.13
N GLY A 45 10.42 -3.58 4.67
CA GLY A 45 10.37 -2.12 4.60
C GLY A 45 11.48 -1.48 5.41
N ARG A 46 12.62 -1.20 4.77
CA ARG A 46 13.72 -0.40 5.35
C ARG A 46 13.78 0.95 4.64
N GLY A 47 13.74 2.04 5.41
CA GLY A 47 14.00 3.39 4.89
C GLY A 47 12.78 4.25 4.55
N GLY A 48 11.60 3.97 5.14
CA GLY A 48 10.41 4.82 5.01
C GLY A 48 9.62 4.61 3.71
N LEU A 49 8.52 5.37 3.59
CA LEU A 49 7.65 5.33 2.41
C LEU A 49 8.33 6.04 1.22
N ARG A 50 8.22 5.44 0.03
CA ARG A 50 8.76 6.05 -1.20
C ARG A 50 7.92 7.25 -1.64
N GLU A 51 8.54 8.21 -2.31
CA GLU A 51 7.88 9.48 -2.71
C GLU A 51 6.64 9.28 -3.59
N ASP A 52 6.68 8.31 -4.50
CA ASP A 52 5.55 7.87 -5.33
C ASP A 52 4.38 7.30 -4.50
N ALA A 53 4.69 6.55 -3.43
CA ALA A 53 3.70 6.06 -2.47
C ALA A 53 3.18 7.16 -1.53
N THR A 54 4.01 8.16 -1.19
CA THR A 54 3.62 9.31 -0.38
C THR A 54 2.52 10.12 -1.05
N GLY A 55 2.63 10.39 -2.35
CA GLY A 55 1.59 11.12 -3.10
C GLY A 55 0.22 10.44 -3.01
N LEU A 56 0.19 9.11 -3.04
CA LEU A 56 -1.05 8.34 -2.92
C LEU A 56 -1.63 8.34 -1.52
N LEU A 57 -0.77 8.24 -0.50
CA LEU A 57 -1.19 8.35 0.89
C LEU A 57 -1.94 9.66 1.13
N HIS A 58 -1.44 10.78 0.59
CA HIS A 58 -2.10 12.08 0.71
C HIS A 58 -3.48 12.10 0.04
N THR A 59 -3.64 11.47 -1.13
CA THR A 59 -4.95 11.34 -1.80
C THR A 59 -5.93 10.52 -0.96
N VAL A 60 -5.52 9.33 -0.52
CA VAL A 60 -6.38 8.42 0.27
C VAL A 60 -6.80 9.06 1.60
N THR A 61 -5.86 9.73 2.28
CA THR A 61 -6.12 10.40 3.55
C THR A 61 -7.16 11.51 3.42
N ARG A 62 -7.18 12.22 2.28
CA ARG A 62 -8.12 13.32 2.04
C ARG A 62 -9.56 12.83 1.92
N ASP A 63 -9.75 11.65 1.31
CA ASP A 63 -11.07 11.10 1.01
C ASP A 63 -11.67 10.30 2.18
N ARG A 64 -10.92 10.13 3.28
CA ARG A 64 -11.33 9.36 4.48
C ARG A 64 -11.74 7.93 4.18
N THR A 65 -11.21 7.35 3.10
CA THR A 65 -11.41 5.94 2.78
C THR A 65 -10.72 5.07 3.85
N PRO A 66 -11.39 4.03 4.38
CA PRO A 66 -10.77 3.10 5.29
C PRO A 66 -9.51 2.45 4.70
N VAL A 67 -8.49 2.27 5.53
CA VAL A 67 -7.21 1.68 5.12
C VAL A 67 -6.91 0.41 5.93
N LEU A 68 -6.70 -0.69 5.22
CA LEU A 68 -6.26 -1.97 5.77
C LEU A 68 -4.80 -2.21 5.38
N ALA A 69 -3.89 -2.28 6.35
CA ALA A 69 -2.50 -2.66 6.09
C ALA A 69 -2.32 -4.18 6.17
N VAL A 70 -1.51 -4.70 5.25
CA VAL A 70 -1.05 -6.09 5.26
C VAL A 70 0.35 -6.11 5.88
N ASP A 71 0.52 -6.98 6.89
CA ASP A 71 1.72 -7.17 7.68
C ASP A 71 2.06 -6.00 8.61
N LEU A 72 2.44 -4.87 8.04
CA LEU A 72 2.80 -3.65 8.76
C LEU A 72 2.39 -2.43 7.90
N PRO A 73 1.88 -1.33 8.50
CA PRO A 73 1.61 -0.12 7.73
C PRO A 73 2.87 0.38 7.02
N SER A 74 2.75 0.66 5.73
CA SER A 74 3.90 1.02 4.92
C SER A 74 4.54 2.32 5.39
N GLY A 75 5.87 2.34 5.45
CA GLY A 75 6.66 3.46 6.00
C GLY A 75 7.00 3.33 7.49
N VAL A 76 6.46 2.34 8.19
CA VAL A 76 6.91 1.94 9.54
C VAL A 76 8.10 0.97 9.40
N GLU A 77 9.15 1.18 10.18
CA GLU A 77 10.31 0.30 10.25
C GLU A 77 9.96 -0.96 11.07
N ALA A 78 10.25 -2.14 10.52
CA ALA A 78 9.73 -3.40 11.05
C ALA A 78 10.37 -3.86 12.37
N ASP A 79 11.65 -3.56 12.60
CA ASP A 79 12.39 -4.01 13.79
C ASP A 79 12.17 -3.09 15.01
N THR A 80 11.94 -1.80 14.76
CA THR A 80 11.91 -0.74 15.78
C THR A 80 10.55 -0.08 15.95
N GLY A 81 9.70 -0.14 14.91
CA GLY A 81 8.45 0.63 14.84
C GLY A 81 8.64 2.12 14.58
N GLU A 82 9.87 2.58 14.30
CA GLU A 82 10.12 3.99 14.00
C GLU A 82 9.53 4.38 12.64
N VAL A 83 9.12 5.65 12.54
CA VAL A 83 8.61 6.24 11.30
C VAL A 83 9.59 7.33 10.85
N HIS A 84 10.15 7.14 9.66
CA HIS A 84 11.04 8.11 9.03
C HIS A 84 10.32 8.82 7.88
N GLY A 85 9.62 9.91 8.18
CA GLY A 85 8.82 10.67 7.21
C GLY A 85 7.34 10.32 7.28
N ASP A 86 6.73 10.06 6.12
CA ASP A 86 5.33 9.67 6.03
C ASP A 86 5.16 8.16 6.16
N ALA A 87 4.10 7.74 6.85
CA ALA A 87 3.69 6.35 6.96
C ALA A 87 2.18 6.24 6.83
N VAL A 88 1.73 5.11 6.29
CA VAL A 88 0.31 4.80 6.14
C VAL A 88 -0.34 4.74 7.52
N ARG A 89 -1.44 5.47 7.69
CA ARG A 89 -2.30 5.35 8.87
C ARG A 89 -3.42 4.36 8.56
N ALA A 90 -3.23 3.12 8.99
CA ALA A 90 -4.22 2.07 8.79
C ALA A 90 -5.27 2.07 9.90
N ASP A 91 -6.54 1.86 9.54
CA ASP A 91 -7.63 1.61 10.48
C ASP A 91 -7.55 0.19 11.07
N ALA A 92 -6.98 -0.74 10.31
CA ALA A 92 -6.70 -2.10 10.74
C ALA A 92 -5.41 -2.64 10.09
N THR A 93 -4.77 -3.60 10.76
CA THR A 93 -3.59 -4.29 10.23
C THR A 93 -3.74 -5.80 10.42
N VAL A 94 -3.45 -6.57 9.38
CA VAL A 94 -3.44 -8.05 9.43
C VAL A 94 -2.00 -8.52 9.23
N THR A 95 -1.40 -9.10 10.27
CA THR A 95 -0.04 -9.65 10.23
C THR A 95 -0.03 -11.18 10.23
N PHE A 96 1.13 -11.76 9.97
CA PHE A 96 1.36 -13.20 9.88
C PHE A 96 2.21 -13.68 11.07
N GLY A 97 1.91 -14.85 11.62
CA GLY A 97 2.61 -15.45 12.77
C GLY A 97 3.12 -16.85 12.48
#